data_AF-A0A940R5F3-F1
#
_entry.id   AF-A0A940R5F3-F1
#
_cell.length_a   1.000
_cell.length_b   1.000
_cell.length_c   1.000
_cell.angle_alpha   90.00
_cell.angle_beta   90.00
_cell.angle_gamma   90.00
#
_symmetry.space_group_name_H-M   'P 1'
#
loop_
_entity.id
_entity.type
_entity.pdbx_description
1 polymer ?
#
loop_
_entity_poly.entity_id
_entity_poly.type
_entity_poly.pdbx_seq_one_letter_code
_entity_poly.pdbx_strand_id
1 'polypeptide(L)'
;MDPIGERVLWFVLGLLAGWGSIGLVAALRRRRAPQPSRPELHAPPQPAPAAPVEEHWVDDYPHAPGVARLIDVSAARAAGFNMKHAEDLTIIEGIGPKIEDLLRANGVAGLMQLAQLNEQELLDLLDRGGPNFRYANPSSWAQQAALAVQNRWGELKQLQRELLQQ
;
A
#
# COMPACT_ATOMS: atom_id res chain seq x y z
N MET A 1 59.86 17.25 7.40
CA MET A 1 58.40 17.00 7.46
C MET A 1 58.08 16.65 8.91
N ASP A 2 57.92 17.71 9.68
CA ASP A 2 57.65 17.76 11.12
C ASP A 2 56.14 17.48 11.41
N PRO A 3 55.70 17.36 12.68
CA PRO A 3 55.47 16.07 13.34
C PRO A 3 54.16 16.13 14.21
N ILE A 4 54.00 15.28 15.24
CA ILE A 4 53.20 15.55 16.47
C ILE A 4 51.65 15.62 16.25
N GLY A 5 50.81 14.77 16.80
CA GLY A 5 50.70 14.41 18.21
C GLY A 5 49.44 15.06 18.81
N GLU A 6 48.72 14.29 19.64
CA GLU A 6 48.02 14.79 20.84
C GLU A 6 46.73 15.62 20.60
N ARG A 7 45.53 15.19 21.04
CA ARG A 7 44.90 15.57 22.35
C ARG A 7 43.41 15.23 22.22
N VAL A 8 42.72 14.37 22.97
CA VAL A 8 42.53 14.28 24.43
C VAL A 8 42.59 15.64 25.14
N LEU A 9 41.43 16.02 25.70
CA LEU A 9 41.17 17.07 26.70
C LEU A 9 41.03 18.52 26.22
N TRP A 10 39.78 18.92 25.96
CA TRP A 10 39.16 20.06 26.67
C TRP A 10 37.72 19.66 27.05
N PHE A 11 37.50 19.24 28.30
CA PHE A 11 37.22 20.07 29.48
C PHE A 11 35.73 20.43 29.62
N VAL A 12 35.14 19.72 30.56
CA VAL A 12 33.95 20.00 31.36
C VAL A 12 33.89 21.46 31.87
N LEU A 13 32.67 21.95 32.10
CA LEU A 13 32.26 22.94 33.14
C LEU A 13 31.92 24.37 32.69
N GLY A 14 30.72 24.86 33.03
CA GLY A 14 30.37 26.28 32.90
C GLY A 14 28.90 26.63 33.21
N LEU A 15 28.51 26.50 34.47
CA LEU A 15 27.22 26.87 35.08
C LEU A 15 27.12 28.40 35.27
N LEU A 16 25.91 28.99 35.19
CA LEU A 16 25.35 30.10 36.02
C LEU A 16 24.63 31.26 35.26
N ALA A 17 23.54 31.70 35.92
CA ALA A 17 22.78 32.96 35.79
C ALA A 17 21.78 33.05 34.62
N GLY A 18 20.49 33.36 34.79
CA GLY A 18 19.74 33.80 35.96
C GLY A 18 18.47 34.55 35.50
N TRP A 19 17.47 34.63 36.40
CA TRP A 19 16.38 35.64 36.45
C TRP A 19 15.30 35.48 35.35
N GLY A 20 14.00 35.65 35.55
CA GLY A 20 13.20 36.10 36.67
C GLY A 20 11.78 36.35 36.11
N SER A 21 10.77 35.80 36.80
CA SER A 21 9.49 36.43 37.14
C SER A 21 8.66 37.26 36.14
N ILE A 22 7.35 36.94 36.14
CA ILE A 22 6.18 37.85 36.12
C ILE A 22 5.74 38.41 34.76
N GLY A 23 4.43 38.34 34.50
CA GLY A 23 3.77 39.33 33.64
C GLY A 23 2.51 38.87 32.91
N LEU A 24 1.40 38.75 33.63
CA LEU A 24 0.06 38.81 33.07
C LEU A 24 -0.16 40.17 32.35
N VAL A 25 -1.06 40.22 31.36
CA VAL A 25 -2.08 41.29 31.08
C VAL A 25 -2.24 41.68 29.60
N ALA A 26 -3.43 41.34 29.09
CA ALA A 26 -4.36 42.09 28.23
C ALA A 26 -3.99 42.64 26.83
N ALA A 27 -4.81 42.17 25.88
CA ALA A 27 -5.67 42.95 24.99
C ALA A 27 -5.07 44.01 24.06
N LEU A 28 -4.95 43.68 22.76
CA LEU A 28 -5.16 44.64 21.68
C LEU A 28 -5.89 44.00 20.48
N ARG A 29 -7.03 44.61 20.14
CA ARG A 29 -7.79 44.39 18.91
C ARG A 29 -7.26 45.39 17.86
N ARG A 30 -6.67 44.93 16.75
CA ARG A 30 -6.95 45.34 15.34
C ARG A 30 -5.76 45.14 14.36
N ARG A 31 -6.14 44.57 13.19
CA ARG A 31 -5.59 44.67 11.81
C ARG A 31 -4.46 43.73 11.37
N ARG A 32 -4.91 42.53 10.94
CA ARG A 32 -4.77 41.91 9.60
C ARG A 32 -3.38 41.92 8.94
N ALA A 33 -2.65 40.81 9.11
CA ALA A 33 -1.71 40.29 8.12
C ALA A 33 -2.43 39.22 7.26
N PRO A 34 -2.01 38.99 5.99
CA PRO A 34 -2.64 38.01 5.10
C PRO A 34 -2.51 36.60 5.68
N GLN A 35 -3.63 35.91 5.87
CA GLN A 35 -3.65 34.51 6.24
C GLN A 35 -3.01 33.71 5.09
N PRO A 36 -1.97 32.89 5.34
CA PRO A 36 -1.59 31.87 4.37
C PRO A 36 -2.81 30.96 4.14
N SER A 37 -3.11 30.69 2.87
CA SER A 37 -4.16 29.78 2.44
C SER A 37 -4.04 28.48 3.22
N ARG A 38 -4.92 28.30 4.21
CA ARG A 38 -5.20 27.01 4.84
C ARG A 38 -5.98 26.21 3.81
N PRO A 39 -5.46 25.13 3.21
CA PRO A 39 -6.35 24.12 2.68
C PRO A 39 -6.95 23.45 3.91
N GLU A 40 -8.18 23.83 4.21
CA GLU A 40 -9.21 23.07 4.90
C GLU A 40 -8.73 21.70 5.44
N LEU A 41 -8.41 21.68 6.73
CA LEU A 41 -8.35 20.43 7.47
C LEU A 41 -9.80 20.06 7.76
N HIS A 42 -10.22 18.92 7.22
CA HIS A 42 -11.51 18.24 7.42
C HIS A 42 -12.64 18.56 6.42
N ALA A 43 -12.57 17.92 5.25
CA ALA A 43 -13.71 17.15 4.80
C ALA A 43 -13.35 15.67 5.00
N PRO A 44 -14.15 14.83 5.68
CA PRO A 44 -14.09 13.40 5.39
C PRO A 44 -14.28 13.25 3.87
N PRO A 45 -13.65 12.27 3.20
CA PRO A 45 -14.01 12.00 1.81
C PRO A 45 -15.53 11.88 1.78
N GLN A 46 -16.18 12.77 1.04
CA GLN A 46 -17.62 12.68 0.85
C GLN A 46 -17.87 11.24 0.38
N PRO A 47 -18.75 10.47 1.03
CA PRO A 47 -19.09 9.16 0.52
C PRO A 47 -19.56 9.40 -0.91
N ALA A 48 -18.86 8.79 -1.87
CA ALA A 48 -19.37 8.67 -3.23
C ALA A 48 -20.85 8.24 -3.09
N PRO A 49 -21.79 8.89 -3.81
CA PRO A 49 -23.20 8.64 -3.61
C PRO A 49 -23.41 7.14 -3.60
N ALA A 50 -23.95 6.65 -2.48
CA ALA A 50 -24.23 5.25 -2.28
C ALA A 50 -24.96 4.72 -3.52
N ALA A 51 -24.21 3.97 -4.35
CA ALA A 51 -24.85 2.97 -5.16
C ALA A 51 -25.65 2.12 -4.15
N PRO A 52 -26.94 1.86 -4.39
CA PRO A 52 -27.79 1.21 -3.42
C PRO A 52 -27.09 -0.06 -2.91
N VAL A 53 -26.91 -0.10 -1.59
CA VAL A 53 -26.68 -1.35 -0.88
C VAL A 53 -27.93 -2.19 -1.08
N GLU A 54 -27.95 -3.05 -2.09
CA GLU A 54 -28.79 -4.24 -2.02
C GLU A 54 -28.12 -5.18 -1.02
N GLU A 55 -28.47 -4.97 0.25
CA GLU A 55 -28.34 -5.98 1.29
C GLU A 55 -29.30 -7.13 0.97
N HIS A 56 -28.75 -8.13 0.31
CA HIS A 56 -29.21 -9.51 0.39
C HIS A 56 -27.95 -10.36 0.34
N TRP A 57 -27.45 -10.71 1.53
CA TRP A 57 -26.55 -11.85 1.66
C TRP A 57 -27.29 -13.08 1.11
N VAL A 58 -26.82 -13.59 -0.02
CA VAL A 58 -27.17 -14.93 -0.50
C VAL A 58 -25.96 -15.81 -0.25
N ASP A 59 -26.18 -16.84 0.56
CA ASP A 59 -25.38 -18.05 0.71
C ASP A 59 -25.29 -18.87 -0.61
N ASP A 60 -25.00 -18.21 -1.72
CA ASP A 60 -24.73 -18.81 -3.03
C ASP A 60 -23.94 -17.75 -3.81
N TYR A 61 -22.61 -17.87 -3.87
CA TYR A 61 -21.80 -17.10 -4.81
C TYR A 61 -21.71 -17.89 -6.13
N PRO A 62 -22.60 -17.69 -7.11
CA PRO A 62 -22.29 -18.08 -8.46
C PRO A 62 -21.17 -17.16 -8.95
N HIS A 63 -20.08 -17.74 -9.46
CA HIS A 63 -19.04 -17.01 -10.18
C HIS A 63 -19.67 -16.03 -11.18
N ALA A 64 -19.67 -14.73 -10.88
CA ALA A 64 -20.29 -13.72 -11.74
C ALA A 64 -19.60 -13.70 -13.12
N PRO A 65 -20.24 -14.17 -14.21
CA PRO A 65 -19.56 -14.41 -15.49
C PRO A 65 -19.35 -13.15 -16.35
N GLY A 66 -19.38 -11.96 -15.74
CA GLY A 66 -19.34 -10.66 -16.42
C GLY A 66 -17.99 -9.94 -16.37
N VAL A 67 -17.27 -10.00 -15.25
CA VAL A 67 -16.05 -9.18 -15.04
C VAL A 67 -14.77 -9.85 -15.53
N ALA A 68 -14.74 -11.18 -15.58
CA ALA A 68 -13.67 -11.96 -16.20
C ALA A 68 -13.44 -11.61 -17.69
N ARG A 69 -14.41 -10.97 -18.35
CA ARG A 69 -14.32 -10.55 -19.75
C ARG A 69 -13.51 -9.27 -19.99
N LEU A 70 -13.11 -8.54 -18.94
CA LEU A 70 -12.34 -7.30 -19.09
C LEU A 70 -10.83 -7.54 -19.24
N ILE A 71 -10.33 -8.69 -18.78
CA ILE A 71 -8.91 -9.00 -18.80
C ILE A 71 -8.58 -9.75 -20.09
N ASP A 72 -7.73 -9.16 -20.92
CA ASP A 72 -7.30 -9.72 -22.19
C ASP A 72 -6.19 -10.76 -21.98
N VAL A 73 -6.62 -12.00 -21.78
CA VAL A 73 -5.72 -13.17 -21.61
C VAL A 73 -4.83 -13.37 -22.85
N SER A 74 -5.30 -12.99 -24.05
CA SER A 74 -4.51 -13.13 -25.28
C SER A 74 -3.37 -12.12 -25.33
N ALA A 75 -3.63 -10.86 -24.95
CA ALA A 75 -2.62 -9.83 -24.82
C ALA A 75 -1.63 -10.14 -23.69
N ALA A 76 -2.09 -10.71 -22.56
CA ALA A 76 -1.21 -11.19 -21.50
C ALA A 76 -0.22 -12.25 -22.03
N ARG A 77 -0.71 -13.23 -22.81
CA ARG A 77 0.15 -14.24 -23.45
C ARG A 77 1.11 -13.64 -24.47
N ALA A 78 0.65 -12.71 -25.30
CA ALA A 78 1.50 -11.98 -26.25
C ALA A 78 2.58 -11.16 -25.55
N ALA A 79 2.28 -10.62 -24.36
CA ALA A 79 3.23 -9.95 -23.49
C ALA A 79 4.18 -10.92 -22.76
N GLY A 80 4.00 -12.24 -22.91
CA GLY A 80 4.87 -13.28 -22.37
C GLY A 80 4.51 -13.76 -20.97
N PHE A 81 3.26 -13.60 -20.53
CA PHE A 81 2.73 -14.23 -19.32
C PHE A 81 2.14 -15.60 -19.64
N ASN A 82 2.32 -16.58 -18.76
CA ASN A 82 1.66 -17.88 -18.88
C ASN A 82 0.29 -17.88 -18.16
N MET A 83 -0.55 -16.91 -18.47
CA MET A 83 -1.88 -16.79 -17.87
C MET A 83 -2.79 -17.89 -18.43
N LYS A 84 -3.49 -18.63 -17.57
CA LYS A 84 -4.41 -19.72 -17.98
C LYS A 84 -5.82 -19.18 -18.29
N HIS A 85 -6.34 -18.36 -17.38
CA HIS A 85 -7.67 -17.74 -17.45
C HIS A 85 -7.61 -16.38 -16.74
N ALA A 86 -8.67 -15.56 -16.86
CA ALA A 86 -8.70 -14.19 -16.35
C ALA A 86 -8.50 -14.08 -14.83
N GLU A 87 -8.91 -15.10 -14.08
CA GLU A 87 -8.75 -15.15 -12.62
C GLU A 87 -7.44 -15.79 -12.12
N ASP A 88 -6.50 -16.09 -13.01
CA ASP A 88 -5.23 -16.73 -12.66
C ASP A 88 -4.35 -15.76 -11.85
N LEU A 89 -4.25 -15.99 -10.54
CA LEU A 89 -3.45 -15.16 -9.64
C LEU A 89 -1.95 -15.47 -9.73
N THR A 90 -1.56 -16.59 -10.34
CA THR A 90 -0.16 -17.00 -10.44
C THR A 90 0.67 -16.15 -11.42
N ILE A 91 0.02 -15.23 -12.13
CA ILE A 91 0.69 -14.19 -12.93
C ILE A 91 1.34 -13.09 -12.08
N ILE A 92 1.03 -13.03 -10.79
CA ILE A 92 1.58 -12.07 -9.82
C ILE A 92 2.85 -12.64 -9.22
N GLU A 93 3.94 -11.89 -9.30
CA GLU A 93 5.23 -12.31 -8.73
C GLU A 93 5.09 -12.44 -7.21
N GLY A 94 5.51 -13.60 -6.70
CA GLY A 94 5.34 -14.00 -5.30
C GLY A 94 4.08 -14.82 -5.01
N ILE A 95 3.13 -14.94 -5.94
CA ILE A 95 1.95 -15.82 -5.79
C ILE A 95 2.16 -17.13 -6.56
N GLY A 96 2.55 -18.18 -5.81
CA GLY A 96 2.56 -19.55 -6.32
C GLY A 96 1.21 -20.26 -6.14
N PRO A 97 1.05 -21.50 -6.67
CA PRO A 97 -0.21 -22.25 -6.59
C PRO A 97 -0.77 -22.40 -5.17
N LYS A 98 0.10 -22.60 -4.17
CA LYS A 98 -0.34 -22.73 -2.76
C LYS A 98 -0.87 -21.42 -2.17
N ILE A 99 -0.32 -20.28 -2.60
CA ILE A 99 -0.79 -18.96 -2.16
C ILE A 99 -2.09 -18.63 -2.89
N GLU A 100 -2.19 -18.94 -4.19
CA GLU A 100 -3.46 -18.83 -4.91
C GLU A 100 -4.57 -19.66 -4.24
N ASP A 101 -4.29 -20.92 -3.87
CA ASP A 101 -5.24 -21.78 -3.15
C ASP A 101 -5.66 -21.17 -1.81
N LEU A 102 -4.71 -20.65 -1.03
CA LEU A 102 -4.99 -19.95 0.23
C LEU A 102 -5.89 -18.72 0.02
N LEU A 103 -5.55 -17.89 -0.96
CA LEU A 103 -6.30 -16.68 -1.30
C LEU A 103 -7.73 -17.01 -1.72
N ARG A 104 -7.89 -18.00 -2.61
CA ARG A 104 -9.21 -18.49 -3.05
C ARG A 104 -10.04 -19.04 -1.90
N ALA A 105 -9.42 -19.84 -1.01
CA ALA A 105 -10.09 -20.37 0.18
C ALA A 105 -10.58 -19.28 1.14
N ASN A 106 -10.00 -18.07 1.07
CA ASN A 106 -10.39 -16.90 1.85
C ASN A 106 -11.18 -15.85 1.04
N GLY A 107 -11.75 -16.23 -0.12
CA GLY A 107 -12.65 -15.37 -0.91
C GLY A 107 -11.96 -14.45 -1.93
N VAL A 108 -10.63 -14.51 -2.05
CA VAL A 108 -9.86 -13.74 -3.05
C VAL A 108 -9.73 -14.58 -4.32
N ALA A 109 -10.78 -14.57 -5.14
CA ALA A 109 -10.91 -15.49 -6.27
C ALA A 109 -10.29 -15.02 -7.59
N GLY A 110 -9.79 -13.78 -7.68
CA GLY A 110 -9.26 -13.22 -8.92
C GLY A 110 -8.55 -11.87 -8.75
N LEU A 111 -8.00 -11.39 -9.86
CA LEU A 111 -7.12 -10.20 -9.89
C LEU A 111 -7.83 -8.92 -9.42
N MET A 112 -9.13 -8.79 -9.66
CA MET A 112 -9.90 -7.63 -9.20
C MET A 112 -10.00 -7.57 -7.68
N GLN A 113 -10.30 -8.70 -7.04
CA GLN A 113 -10.36 -8.78 -5.58
C GLN A 113 -8.97 -8.56 -4.99
N LEU A 114 -7.94 -9.17 -5.56
CA LEU A 114 -6.56 -8.99 -5.11
C LEU A 114 -6.11 -7.52 -5.20
N ALA A 115 -6.50 -6.80 -6.25
CA ALA A 115 -6.17 -5.38 -6.44
C ALA A 115 -6.83 -4.43 -5.42
N GLN A 116 -7.87 -4.88 -4.73
CA GLN A 116 -8.59 -4.09 -3.72
C GLN A 116 -8.04 -4.26 -2.30
N LEU A 117 -7.24 -5.29 -2.08
CA LEU A 117 -6.64 -5.56 -0.77
C LEU A 117 -5.44 -4.65 -0.52
N ASN A 118 -5.21 -4.34 0.74
CA ASN A 118 -3.97 -3.71 1.18
C ASN A 118 -2.98 -4.74 1.74
N GLU A 119 -1.74 -4.30 1.98
CA GLU A 119 -0.65 -5.16 2.47
C GLU A 119 -0.99 -5.84 3.81
N GLN A 120 -1.64 -5.14 4.75
CA GLN A 120 -1.99 -5.70 6.06
C GLN A 120 -3.03 -6.81 5.93
N GLU A 121 -4.06 -6.61 5.11
CA GLU A 121 -5.07 -7.65 4.85
C GLU A 121 -4.44 -8.91 4.25
N LEU A 122 -3.47 -8.75 3.36
CA LEU A 122 -2.73 -9.87 2.76
C LEU A 122 -1.81 -10.56 3.76
N LEU A 123 -1.13 -9.81 4.63
CA LEU A 123 -0.33 -10.38 5.72
C LEU A 123 -1.21 -11.21 6.67
N ASP A 124 -2.38 -10.70 7.05
CA ASP A 124 -3.34 -11.40 7.90
C ASP A 124 -3.89 -12.68 7.24
N LEU A 125 -4.06 -12.67 5.91
CA LEU A 125 -4.43 -13.87 5.16
C LEU A 125 -3.31 -14.92 5.16
N LEU A 126 -2.06 -14.49 4.97
CA LEU A 126 -0.89 -15.38 4.98
C LEU A 126 -0.65 -15.99 6.36
N ASP A 127 -0.83 -15.21 7.44
CA ASP A 127 -0.70 -15.68 8.82
C ASP A 127 -1.74 -16.75 9.16
N ARG A 128 -3.01 -16.54 8.74
CA ARG A 128 -4.09 -17.53 8.87
C ARG A 128 -3.80 -18.84 8.12
N GLY A 129 -3.02 -18.77 7.03
CA GLY A 129 -2.55 -19.95 6.30
C GLY A 129 -1.47 -20.75 7.04
N GLY A 130 -0.85 -20.17 8.08
CA GLY A 130 0.15 -20.80 8.93
C GLY A 130 1.59 -20.67 8.42
N PRO A 131 2.53 -21.37 9.08
CA PRO A 131 3.97 -21.10 8.97
C PRO A 131 4.58 -21.35 7.57
N ASN A 132 3.86 -22.06 6.69
CA ASN A 132 4.29 -22.30 5.30
C ASN A 132 4.33 -21.02 4.46
N PHE A 133 3.61 -19.97 4.88
CA PHE A 133 3.47 -18.71 4.12
C PHE A 133 4.30 -17.56 4.69
N ARG A 134 5.03 -17.77 5.79
CA ARG A 134 5.77 -16.73 6.53
C ARG A 134 6.83 -15.96 5.74
N TYR A 135 7.26 -16.50 4.60
CA TYR A 135 8.28 -15.90 3.75
C TYR A 135 7.70 -15.24 2.50
N ALA A 136 6.39 -15.30 2.31
CA ALA A 136 5.74 -14.58 1.24
C ALA A 136 5.77 -13.07 1.55
N ASN A 137 6.02 -12.26 0.52
CA ASN A 137 6.01 -10.80 0.62
C ASN A 137 4.86 -10.25 -0.23
N PRO A 138 3.75 -9.80 0.41
CA PRO A 138 2.57 -9.32 -0.30
C PRO A 138 2.62 -7.84 -0.72
N SER A 139 3.68 -7.09 -0.34
CA SER A 139 3.77 -5.63 -0.50
C SER A 139 3.43 -5.09 -1.90
N SER A 140 3.70 -5.88 -2.96
CA SER A 140 3.45 -5.48 -4.35
C SER A 140 2.26 -6.17 -5.01
N TRP A 141 1.62 -7.14 -4.36
CA TRP A 141 0.62 -8.01 -5.01
C TRP A 141 -0.60 -7.24 -5.51
N ALA A 142 -1.14 -6.35 -4.68
CA ALA A 142 -2.28 -5.52 -5.06
C ALA A 142 -1.95 -4.59 -6.25
N GLN A 143 -0.75 -3.99 -6.26
CA GLN A 143 -0.30 -3.13 -7.35
C GLN A 143 -0.15 -3.92 -8.66
N GLN A 144 0.48 -5.09 -8.61
CA GLN A 144 0.62 -5.98 -9.76
C GLN A 144 -0.77 -6.39 -10.31
N ALA A 145 -1.70 -6.75 -9.42
CA ALA A 145 -3.05 -7.14 -9.81
C ALA A 145 -3.81 -5.97 -10.45
N ALA A 146 -3.66 -4.75 -9.93
CA ALA A 146 -4.25 -3.56 -10.53
C ALA A 146 -3.75 -3.30 -11.96
N LEU A 147 -2.46 -3.51 -12.23
CA LEU A 147 -1.91 -3.39 -13.59
C LEU A 147 -2.50 -4.45 -14.54
N ALA A 148 -2.64 -5.69 -14.06
CA ALA A 148 -3.24 -6.77 -14.83
C ALA A 148 -4.72 -6.50 -15.17
N VAL A 149 -5.51 -6.03 -14.19
CA VAL A 149 -6.93 -5.64 -14.39
C VAL A 149 -7.07 -4.52 -15.41
N GLN A 150 -6.09 -3.61 -15.47
CA GLN A 150 -6.06 -2.50 -16.43
C GLN A 150 -5.47 -2.90 -17.80
N ASN A 151 -5.15 -4.18 -18.04
CA ASN A 151 -4.46 -4.66 -19.23
C ASN A 151 -3.09 -3.99 -19.51
N ARG A 152 -2.44 -3.46 -18.47
CA ARG A 152 -1.13 -2.78 -18.54
C ARG A 152 0.01 -3.79 -18.46
N TRP A 153 0.02 -4.76 -19.36
CA TRP A 153 0.91 -5.93 -19.32
C TRP A 153 2.40 -5.58 -19.41
N GLY A 154 2.76 -4.56 -20.20
CA GLY A 154 4.14 -4.10 -20.31
C GLY A 154 4.67 -3.51 -19.01
N GLU A 155 3.82 -2.79 -18.29
CA GLU A 155 4.16 -2.16 -17.00
C GLU A 155 4.19 -3.19 -15.88
N LEU A 156 3.27 -4.15 -15.89
CA LEU A 156 3.35 -5.31 -14.98
C LEU A 156 4.68 -6.03 -15.14
N LYS A 157 5.10 -6.32 -16.39
CA LYS A 157 6.38 -6.98 -16.66
C LYS A 157 7.57 -6.13 -16.22
N GLN A 158 7.52 -4.81 -16.37
CA GLN A 158 8.56 -3.92 -15.89
C GLN A 158 8.66 -3.96 -14.36
N LEU A 159 7.53 -3.82 -13.65
CA LEU A 159 7.47 -3.89 -12.19
C LEU A 159 8.04 -5.21 -11.67
N GLN A 160 7.66 -6.34 -12.27
CA GLN A 160 8.19 -7.65 -11.87
C GLN A 160 9.71 -7.75 -12.07
N ARG A 161 10.26 -7.19 -13.15
CA ARG A 161 11.71 -7.15 -13.36
C ARG A 161 12.43 -6.34 -12.29
N GLU A 162 11.83 -5.25 -11.81
CA GLU A 162 12.41 -4.42 -10.76
C GLU A 162 12.41 -5.15 -9.42
N LEU A 163 11.32 -5.85 -9.09
CA LEU A 163 11.21 -6.64 -7.86
C LEU A 163 12.25 -7.77 -7.79
N LEU A 164 12.56 -8.40 -8.92
CA LEU A 164 13.59 -9.46 -9.00
C LEU A 164 15.03 -8.96 -8.88
N GLN A 165 15.25 -7.64 -8.95
CA GLN A 165 16.58 -7.02 -8.87
C GLN A 165 16.90 -6.45 -7.48
N GLN A 166 15.96 -6.50 -6.53
CA GLN A 166 16.13 -6.02 -5.16
C GLN A 166 16.51 -7.15 -4.21
#